data_AF-A0AA95HDV1-F1
#
_entry.id   AF-A0AA95HDV1-F1
#
_cell.length_a   1.000
_cell.length_b   1.000
_cell.length_c   1.000
_cell.angle_alpha   90.00
_cell.angle_beta   90.00
_cell.angle_gamma   90.00
#
_symmetry.space_group_name_H-M   'P 1'
#
loop_
_entity.id
_entity.type
_entity.pdbx_description
1 polymer ?
#
loop_
_entity_poly.entity_id
_entity_poly.type
_entity_poly.pdbx_seq_one_letter_code
_entity_poly.pdbx_strand_id
1 'polypeptide(L)'
;MNNIHITASTDLVTTPAARRSGFLEYALRRNKESIPFIDRAKALKAVLEVHTQSPNDLLTLINIRESLLEASGISVKAKAHLTESDKLGLLNDFIEKILLPSGKAYIDEVVYRYLLTSGDALGGKMRNIVGSIAKEKLTRFIISQLQIADTQFSYLDKKLRSTPGEQLGVEDIDTIKAIRWSNKNNQQRILIFDTNVPPVKKNIDIVLLNDAIVTDAPKIQDLKKLLETTVHYLAIGELKGGIDPAGADEHWKTANSALGRARTAFAGKLPLLFVGAAIEQAMAGEIFSQYQAGELANCANLTSDDQLAALCEWLVRL
;
A
#
# COMPACT_ATOMS: atom_id res chain seq x y z
N MET A 1 19.78 -15.78 -10.68
CA MET A 1 19.01 -17.03 -10.81
C MET A 1 17.67 -16.64 -11.37
N ASN A 2 17.26 -17.30 -12.44
CA ASN A 2 15.96 -17.08 -13.06
C ASN A 2 14.88 -17.76 -12.20
N ASN A 3 13.69 -17.17 -12.11
CA ASN A 3 12.52 -17.81 -11.52
C ASN A 3 12.11 -19.00 -12.39
N ILE A 4 12.36 -20.22 -11.89
CA ILE A 4 12.18 -21.46 -12.65
C ILE A 4 10.71 -21.80 -12.90
N HIS A 5 9.79 -21.16 -12.19
CA HIS A 5 8.34 -21.37 -12.30
C HIS A 5 7.69 -20.46 -13.36
N ILE A 6 8.50 -19.74 -14.14
CA ILE A 6 8.06 -18.87 -15.23
C ILE A 6 8.76 -19.31 -16.51
N THR A 7 8.05 -20.14 -17.29
CA THR A 7 8.51 -20.72 -18.55
C THR A 7 7.77 -20.13 -19.76
N ALA A 8 6.58 -19.59 -19.55
CA ALA A 8 5.78 -18.87 -20.52
C ALA A 8 5.05 -17.69 -19.88
N SER A 9 4.56 -16.74 -20.69
CA SER A 9 3.78 -15.61 -20.20
C SER A 9 2.50 -16.04 -19.46
N THR A 10 1.90 -17.17 -19.84
CA THR A 10 0.71 -17.71 -19.18
C THR A 10 0.94 -18.13 -17.72
N ASP A 11 2.17 -18.45 -17.33
CA ASP A 11 2.51 -18.83 -15.96
C ASP A 11 2.33 -17.64 -15.00
N LEU A 12 2.41 -16.41 -15.51
CA LEU A 12 2.21 -15.19 -14.72
C LEU A 12 0.74 -14.83 -14.55
N VAL A 13 -0.18 -15.39 -15.34
CA VAL A 13 -1.59 -14.95 -15.35
C VAL A 13 -2.30 -15.38 -14.07
N THR A 14 -3.00 -14.44 -13.43
CA THR A 14 -3.75 -14.72 -12.20
C THR A 14 -4.91 -15.66 -12.48
N THR A 15 -4.99 -16.77 -11.76
CA THR A 15 -6.04 -17.76 -11.97
C THR A 15 -7.41 -17.26 -11.51
N PRO A 16 -8.53 -17.75 -12.09
CA PRO A 16 -9.87 -17.43 -11.62
C PRO A 16 -10.10 -17.76 -10.13
N ALA A 17 -9.50 -18.86 -9.64
CA ALA A 17 -9.59 -19.27 -8.24
C ALA A 17 -8.89 -18.28 -7.31
N ALA A 18 -7.66 -17.87 -7.65
CA ALA A 18 -6.92 -16.86 -6.91
C ALA A 18 -7.66 -15.51 -6.88
N ARG A 19 -8.19 -15.10 -8.04
CA ARG A 19 -9.00 -13.88 -8.17
C ARG A 19 -10.23 -13.92 -7.26
N ARG A 20 -11.00 -15.02 -7.31
CA ARG A 20 -12.14 -15.24 -6.42
C ARG A 20 -11.75 -15.17 -4.95
N SER A 21 -10.65 -15.82 -4.57
CA SER A 21 -10.16 -15.82 -3.20
C SER A 21 -9.84 -14.41 -2.71
N GLY A 22 -9.10 -13.62 -3.50
CA GLY A 22 -8.77 -12.25 -3.09
C GLY A 22 -9.98 -11.31 -3.03
N PHE A 23 -10.98 -11.47 -3.90
CA PHE A 23 -12.24 -10.71 -3.76
C PHE A 23 -13.01 -11.06 -2.48
N LEU A 24 -13.03 -12.34 -2.09
CA LEU A 24 -13.64 -12.78 -0.84
C LEU A 24 -12.90 -12.19 0.37
N GLU A 25 -11.57 -12.25 0.38
CA GLU A 25 -10.75 -11.65 1.43
C GLU A 25 -10.97 -10.14 1.53
N TYR A 26 -11.00 -9.44 0.39
CA TYR A 26 -11.28 -8.02 0.32
C TYR A 26 -12.65 -7.67 0.92
N ALA A 27 -13.70 -8.45 0.59
CA ALA A 27 -15.04 -8.23 1.11
C ALA A 27 -15.13 -8.46 2.63
N LEU A 28 -14.52 -9.54 3.13
CA LEU A 28 -14.46 -9.84 4.56
C LEU A 28 -13.73 -8.74 5.33
N ARG A 29 -12.58 -8.29 4.82
CA ARG A 29 -11.82 -7.20 5.43
C ARG A 29 -12.61 -5.90 5.38
N ARG A 30 -13.26 -5.56 4.26
CA ARG A 30 -14.09 -4.36 4.13
C ARG A 30 -15.20 -4.31 5.18
N ASN A 31 -15.87 -5.43 5.45
CA ASN A 31 -16.88 -5.50 6.50
C ASN A 31 -16.30 -5.19 7.87
N LYS A 32 -15.15 -5.79 8.22
CA LYS A 32 -14.46 -5.50 9.49
C LYS A 32 -14.05 -4.02 9.60
N GLU A 33 -13.46 -3.47 8.55
CA GLU A 33 -12.98 -2.08 8.52
C GLU A 33 -14.10 -1.04 8.46
N SER A 34 -15.33 -1.44 8.12
CA SER A 34 -16.50 -0.57 8.09
C SER A 34 -17.08 -0.26 9.47
N ILE A 35 -16.83 -1.11 10.48
CA ILE A 35 -17.42 -0.99 11.82
C ILE A 35 -17.23 0.41 12.42
N PRO A 36 -16.01 1.00 12.44
CA PRO A 36 -15.81 2.33 13.01
C PRO A 36 -16.50 3.46 12.23
N PHE A 37 -16.85 3.26 10.95
CA PHE A 37 -17.59 4.24 10.17
C PHE A 37 -19.07 4.23 10.56
N ILE A 38 -19.64 3.03 10.72
CA ILE A 38 -21.02 2.86 11.18
C ILE A 38 -21.19 3.38 12.61
N ASP A 39 -20.24 3.08 13.50
CA ASP A 39 -20.33 3.52 14.89
C ASP A 39 -20.18 5.04 15.04
N ARG A 40 -19.32 5.69 14.22
CA ARG A 40 -19.28 7.15 14.14
C ARG A 40 -20.59 7.75 13.65
N ALA A 41 -21.24 7.15 12.67
CA ALA A 41 -22.54 7.63 12.18
C ALA A 41 -23.65 7.50 13.24
N LYS A 42 -23.66 6.41 14.01
CA LYS A 42 -24.58 6.24 15.16
C LYS A 42 -24.31 7.29 16.24
N ALA A 43 -23.04 7.56 16.57
CA ALA A 43 -22.67 8.59 17.53
C ALA A 43 -23.07 9.99 17.04
N LEU A 44 -22.86 10.29 15.75
CA LEU A 44 -23.32 11.54 15.13
C LEU A 44 -24.84 11.68 15.29
N LYS A 45 -25.61 10.64 14.94
CA LYS A 45 -27.07 10.63 15.10
C LYS A 45 -27.49 10.99 16.52
N ALA A 46 -26.90 10.33 17.52
CA ALA A 46 -27.21 10.57 18.93
C ALA A 46 -26.91 12.01 19.36
N VAL A 47 -25.82 12.61 18.89
CA VAL A 47 -25.50 14.02 19.16
C VAL A 47 -26.55 14.95 18.54
N LEU A 48 -26.96 14.69 17.30
CA LEU A 48 -27.97 15.51 16.63
C LEU A 48 -29.33 15.44 17.32
N GLU A 49 -29.79 14.23 17.70
CA GLU A 49 -31.07 14.04 18.39
C GLU A 49 -31.16 14.80 19.71
N VAL A 50 -30.04 14.95 20.43
CA VAL A 50 -29.99 15.66 21.72
C VAL A 50 -29.87 17.17 21.54
N HIS A 51 -29.09 17.61 20.55
CA HIS A 51 -28.62 19.00 20.48
C HIS A 51 -29.27 19.85 19.40
N THR A 52 -30.14 19.30 18.55
CA THR A 52 -30.81 20.06 17.49
C THR A 52 -32.32 19.82 17.47
N GLN A 53 -33.08 20.90 17.32
CA GLN A 53 -34.53 20.89 17.10
C GLN A 53 -34.88 21.24 15.64
N SER A 54 -33.95 21.87 14.92
CA SER A 54 -34.07 22.23 13.52
C SER A 54 -32.73 22.14 12.78
N PRO A 55 -32.74 22.06 11.43
CA PRO A 55 -31.50 22.07 10.64
C PRO A 55 -30.57 23.27 10.89
N ASN A 56 -31.11 24.44 11.26
CA ASN A 56 -30.30 25.63 11.50
C ASN A 56 -29.44 25.52 12.76
N ASP A 57 -29.84 24.68 13.73
CA ASP A 57 -29.08 24.48 14.96
C ASP A 57 -27.71 23.85 14.69
N LEU A 58 -27.55 23.14 13.56
CA LEU A 58 -26.30 22.55 13.11
C LEU A 58 -25.17 23.58 12.97
N LEU A 59 -25.49 24.84 12.68
CA LEU A 59 -24.50 25.93 12.59
C LEU A 59 -23.86 26.28 13.92
N THR A 60 -24.50 25.93 15.04
CA THR A 60 -23.98 26.17 16.40
C THR A 60 -23.07 25.05 16.89
N LEU A 61 -23.14 23.86 16.28
CA LEU A 61 -22.39 22.68 16.73
C LEU A 61 -20.95 22.65 16.19
N ILE A 62 -20.10 23.50 16.76
CA ILE A 62 -18.70 23.66 16.32
C ILE A 62 -17.88 22.38 16.55
N ASN A 63 -18.15 21.66 17.64
CA ASN A 63 -17.43 20.44 18.03
C ASN A 63 -17.61 19.26 17.06
N ILE A 64 -18.69 19.23 16.28
CA ILE A 64 -18.93 18.21 15.24
C ILE A 64 -18.92 18.79 13.82
N ARG A 65 -18.44 20.03 13.65
CA ARG A 65 -18.41 20.73 12.35
C ARG A 65 -17.82 19.87 11.23
N GLU A 66 -16.76 19.14 11.54
CA GLU A 66 -16.10 18.23 10.60
C GLU A 66 -17.03 17.15 10.04
N SER A 67 -17.84 16.53 10.89
CA SER A 67 -18.79 15.50 10.45
C SER A 67 -19.92 16.12 9.62
N LEU A 68 -20.31 17.36 9.92
CA LEU A 68 -21.31 18.09 9.14
C LEU A 68 -20.78 18.50 7.75
N LEU A 69 -19.50 18.86 7.64
CA LEU A 69 -18.84 19.13 6.37
C LEU A 69 -18.69 17.86 5.53
N GLU A 70 -18.40 16.72 6.14
CA GLU A 70 -18.42 15.43 5.44
C GLU A 70 -19.83 15.09 4.94
N ALA A 71 -20.87 15.35 5.75
CA ALA A 71 -22.26 15.17 5.35
C ALA A 71 -22.69 16.11 4.21
N SER A 72 -22.13 17.31 4.13
CA SER A 72 -22.38 18.24 3.01
C SER A 72 -21.63 17.85 1.72
N GLY A 73 -20.90 16.72 1.73
CA GLY A 73 -20.23 16.17 0.55
C GLY A 73 -18.75 16.56 0.43
N ILE A 74 -18.17 17.19 1.45
CA ILE A 74 -16.75 17.58 1.41
C ILE A 74 -15.90 16.38 1.83
N SER A 75 -15.18 15.80 0.87
CA SER A 75 -14.18 14.77 1.16
C SER A 75 -12.97 15.36 1.92
N VAL A 76 -12.26 14.52 2.67
CA VAL A 76 -11.02 14.89 3.36
C VAL A 76 -9.99 15.53 2.41
N LYS A 77 -9.91 15.05 1.15
CA LYS A 77 -9.00 15.60 0.14
C LYS A 77 -9.44 16.99 -0.33
N ALA A 78 -10.73 17.16 -0.65
CA ALA A 78 -11.26 18.45 -1.11
C ALA A 78 -11.10 19.52 -0.03
N LYS A 79 -11.31 19.15 1.24
CA LYS A 79 -11.22 20.06 2.39
C LYS A 79 -9.88 20.81 2.47
N ALA A 80 -8.77 20.19 2.08
CA ALA A 80 -7.44 20.80 2.12
C ALA A 80 -7.28 21.96 1.11
N HIS A 81 -8.19 22.09 0.15
CA HIS A 81 -8.19 23.13 -0.88
C HIS A 81 -9.26 24.20 -0.68
N LEU A 82 -10.02 24.14 0.42
CA LEU A 82 -11.14 25.04 0.71
C LEU A 82 -10.80 25.98 1.87
N THR A 83 -11.20 27.23 1.74
CA THR A 83 -11.15 28.20 2.84
C THR A 83 -12.24 27.92 3.87
N GLU A 84 -12.14 28.51 5.05
CA GLU A 84 -13.22 28.42 6.05
C GLU A 84 -14.54 29.02 5.54
N SER A 85 -14.46 30.08 4.71
CA SER A 85 -15.64 30.67 4.08
C SER A 85 -16.32 29.69 3.11
N ASP A 86 -15.55 28.97 2.30
CA ASP A 86 -16.10 27.97 1.37
C ASP A 86 -16.79 26.83 2.13
N LYS A 87 -16.15 26.35 3.21
CA LYS A 87 -16.70 25.27 4.06
C LYS A 87 -18.01 25.69 4.70
N LEU A 88 -18.08 26.89 5.27
CA LEU A 88 -19.30 27.42 5.88
C LEU A 88 -20.39 27.67 4.83
N GLY A 89 -20.03 28.22 3.66
CA GLY A 89 -20.94 28.40 2.54
C GLY A 89 -21.58 27.09 2.08
N LEU A 90 -20.77 26.04 1.90
CA LEU A 90 -21.26 24.70 1.54
C LEU A 90 -22.15 24.09 2.61
N LEU A 91 -21.84 24.29 3.89
CA LEU A 91 -22.69 23.81 4.98
C LEU A 91 -24.03 24.55 5.02
N ASN A 92 -24.04 25.87 4.83
CA ASN A 92 -25.27 26.66 4.74
C ASN A 92 -26.13 26.20 3.56
N ASP A 93 -25.52 26.06 2.38
CA ASP A 93 -26.19 25.54 1.18
C ASP A 93 -26.80 24.15 1.42
N PHE A 94 -26.06 23.27 2.11
CA PHE A 94 -26.55 21.95 2.49
C PHE A 94 -27.76 22.03 3.42
N ILE A 95 -27.71 22.90 4.43
CA ILE A 95 -28.84 23.12 5.34
C ILE A 95 -30.06 23.64 4.57
N GLU A 96 -29.88 24.69 3.78
CA GLU A 96 -30.98 25.38 3.09
C GLU A 96 -31.63 24.52 2.01
N LYS A 97 -30.81 23.89 1.16
CA LYS A 97 -31.28 23.23 -0.06
C LYS A 97 -31.64 21.77 0.16
N ILE A 98 -31.17 21.15 1.24
CA ILE A 98 -31.35 19.71 1.47
C ILE A 98 -32.02 19.42 2.82
N LEU A 99 -31.49 19.97 3.92
CA LEU A 99 -31.97 19.59 5.26
C LEU A 99 -33.30 20.24 5.63
N LEU A 100 -33.50 21.53 5.32
CA LEU A 100 -34.79 22.20 5.51
C LEU A 100 -35.92 21.52 4.72
N PRO A 101 -35.76 21.19 3.42
CA PRO A 101 -36.75 20.40 2.68
C PRO A 101 -37.04 19.02 3.27
N SER A 102 -36.09 18.43 3.99
CA SER A 102 -36.24 17.10 4.62
C SER A 102 -37.12 17.12 5.89
N GLY A 103 -37.46 18.31 6.40
CA GLY A 103 -38.35 18.47 7.56
C GLY A 103 -37.89 17.66 8.76
N LYS A 104 -38.79 16.86 9.34
CA LYS A 104 -38.50 16.04 10.54
C LYS A 104 -37.44 14.95 10.31
N ALA A 105 -37.14 14.61 9.06
CA ALA A 105 -36.17 13.58 8.71
C ALA A 105 -34.73 14.13 8.54
N TYR A 106 -34.49 15.42 8.83
CA TYR A 106 -33.18 16.04 8.57
C TYR A 106 -32.00 15.34 9.26
N ILE A 107 -32.21 14.76 10.44
CA ILE A 107 -31.17 14.00 11.16
C ILE A 107 -30.77 12.77 10.35
N ASP A 108 -31.74 12.00 9.86
CA ASP A 108 -31.46 10.83 9.02
C ASP A 108 -30.80 11.25 7.70
N GLU A 109 -31.22 12.38 7.10
CA GLU A 109 -30.60 12.92 5.88
C GLU A 109 -29.12 13.29 6.10
N VAL A 110 -28.78 13.91 7.24
CA VAL A 110 -27.38 14.18 7.62
C VAL A 110 -26.60 12.87 7.74
N VAL A 111 -27.15 11.87 8.43
CA VAL A 111 -26.50 10.57 8.68
C VAL A 111 -26.30 9.78 7.39
N TYR A 112 -27.29 9.75 6.50
CA TYR A 112 -27.19 9.05 5.22
C TYR A 112 -26.12 9.66 4.33
N ARG A 113 -26.07 10.98 4.24
CA ARG A 113 -25.04 11.66 3.44
C ARG A 113 -23.65 11.56 4.05
N TYR A 114 -23.57 11.65 5.38
CA TYR A 114 -22.34 11.37 6.11
C TYR A 114 -21.80 9.97 5.77
N LEU A 115 -22.66 8.94 5.82
CA LEU A 115 -22.30 7.56 5.46
C LEU A 115 -21.93 7.41 3.98
N LEU A 116 -22.65 8.09 3.08
CA LEU A 116 -22.37 8.06 1.65
C LEU A 116 -20.98 8.64 1.34
N THR A 117 -20.65 9.82 1.87
CA THR A 117 -19.31 10.42 1.74
C THR A 117 -18.24 9.56 2.41
N SER A 118 -18.54 9.04 3.61
CA SER A 118 -17.68 8.13 4.35
C SER A 118 -17.39 6.82 3.62
N GLY A 119 -18.31 6.36 2.75
CA GLY A 119 -18.13 5.18 1.91
C GLY A 119 -16.92 5.29 0.97
N ASP A 120 -16.67 6.47 0.41
CA ASP A 120 -15.48 6.71 -0.43
C ASP A 120 -14.20 6.74 0.41
N ALA A 121 -14.25 7.33 1.61
CA ALA A 121 -13.13 7.29 2.56
C ALA A 121 -12.78 5.85 2.97
N LEU A 122 -13.79 4.99 3.24
CA LEU A 122 -13.59 3.56 3.46
C LEU A 122 -12.98 2.89 2.22
N GLY A 123 -13.45 3.20 1.02
CA GLY A 123 -12.87 2.71 -0.23
C GLY A 123 -11.39 3.07 -0.37
N GLY A 124 -11.02 4.32 -0.07
CA GLY A 124 -9.64 4.78 -0.01
C GLY A 124 -8.80 4.01 1.02
N LYS A 125 -9.33 3.82 2.23
CA LYS A 125 -8.68 3.02 3.28
C LYS A 125 -8.45 1.57 2.82
N MET A 126 -9.44 0.95 2.18
CA MET A 126 -9.33 -0.42 1.68
C MET A 126 -8.26 -0.58 0.60
N ARG A 127 -8.07 0.40 -0.30
CA ARG A 127 -6.99 0.37 -1.30
C ARG A 127 -5.61 0.34 -0.62
N ASN A 128 -5.42 1.11 0.45
CA ASN A 128 -4.17 1.11 1.22
C ASN A 128 -3.96 -0.23 1.96
N ILE A 129 -5.01 -0.80 2.54
CA ILE A 129 -4.95 -2.10 3.22
C ILE A 129 -4.54 -3.22 2.26
N VAL A 130 -5.08 -3.23 1.04
CA VAL A 130 -4.67 -4.21 0.01
C VAL A 130 -3.18 -4.11 -0.30
N GLY A 131 -2.64 -2.89 -0.41
CA GLY A 131 -1.20 -2.68 -0.54
C GLY A 131 -0.41 -3.23 0.66
N SER A 132 -0.90 -3.01 1.88
CA SER A 132 -0.28 -3.54 3.10
C SER A 132 -0.27 -5.07 3.13
N ILE A 133 -1.41 -5.72 2.85
CA ILE A 133 -1.52 -7.19 2.85
C ILE A 133 -0.55 -7.82 1.85
N ALA A 134 -0.41 -7.20 0.67
CA ALA A 134 0.53 -7.66 -0.34
C ALA A 134 1.98 -7.56 0.14
N LYS A 135 2.34 -6.42 0.76
CA LYS A 135 3.67 -6.24 1.35
C LYS A 135 3.92 -7.23 2.47
N GLU A 136 2.98 -7.41 3.39
CA GLU A 136 3.06 -8.40 4.47
C GLU A 136 3.27 -9.81 3.92
N LYS A 137 2.60 -10.19 2.83
CA LYS A 137 2.81 -11.50 2.18
C LYS A 137 4.24 -11.62 1.65
N LEU A 138 4.73 -10.62 0.90
CA LEU A 138 6.11 -10.61 0.40
C LEU A 138 7.13 -10.66 1.55
N THR A 139 6.93 -9.84 2.59
CA THR A 139 7.77 -9.81 3.80
C THR A 139 7.81 -11.17 4.50
N ARG A 140 6.66 -11.85 4.64
CA ARG A 140 6.60 -13.22 5.17
C ARG A 140 7.45 -14.18 4.36
N PHE A 141 7.34 -14.15 3.03
CA PHE A 141 8.12 -15.03 2.16
C PHE A 141 9.62 -14.75 2.24
N ILE A 142 10.04 -13.48 2.30
CA ILE A 142 11.46 -13.12 2.50
C ILE A 142 11.98 -13.67 3.83
N ILE A 143 11.24 -13.45 4.92
CA ILE A 143 11.62 -13.96 6.25
C ILE A 143 11.65 -15.49 6.27
N SER A 144 10.66 -16.16 5.69
CA SER A 144 10.65 -17.62 5.61
C SER A 144 11.86 -18.14 4.82
N GLN A 145 12.29 -17.46 3.75
CA GLN A 145 13.51 -17.82 3.03
C GLN A 145 14.76 -17.66 3.89
N LEU A 146 14.86 -16.58 4.69
CA LEU A 146 15.95 -16.39 5.63
C LEU A 146 15.97 -17.50 6.70
N GLN A 147 14.82 -17.83 7.27
CA GLN A 147 14.68 -18.87 8.30
C GLN A 147 15.00 -20.27 7.76
N ILE A 148 14.51 -20.64 6.58
CA ILE A 148 14.82 -21.93 5.94
C ILE A 148 16.31 -22.03 5.60
N ALA A 149 16.94 -20.92 5.26
CA ALA A 149 18.38 -20.85 4.99
C ALA A 149 19.24 -20.73 6.27
N ASP A 150 18.63 -20.82 7.46
CA ASP A 150 19.28 -20.63 8.78
C ASP A 150 20.12 -19.33 8.83
N THR A 151 19.60 -18.29 8.17
CA THR A 151 20.26 -16.99 8.05
C THR A 151 19.71 -16.04 9.11
N GLN A 152 20.58 -15.64 10.04
CA GLN A 152 20.25 -14.63 11.03
C GLN A 152 19.94 -13.29 10.38
N PHE A 153 18.90 -12.63 10.88
CA PHE A 153 18.44 -11.35 10.35
C PHE A 153 17.92 -10.46 11.49
N SER A 154 17.86 -9.16 11.23
CA SER A 154 17.11 -8.20 12.05
C SER A 154 16.13 -7.45 11.18
N TYR A 155 15.11 -6.86 11.79
CA TYR A 155 14.18 -5.99 11.08
C TYR A 155 14.10 -4.62 11.75
N LEU A 156 13.86 -3.61 10.91
CA LEU A 156 13.64 -2.24 11.34
C LEU A 156 12.16 -1.93 11.20
N ASP A 157 11.56 -1.38 12.25
CA ASP A 157 10.19 -0.85 12.16
C ASP A 157 10.14 0.52 11.44
N LYS A 158 8.94 1.09 11.29
CA LYS A 158 8.74 2.43 10.70
C LYS A 158 9.48 3.57 11.42
N LYS A 159 9.91 3.36 12.67
CA LYS A 159 10.72 4.30 13.48
C LYS A 159 12.20 3.96 13.47
N LEU A 160 12.62 2.98 12.66
CA LEU A 160 13.99 2.46 12.56
C LEU A 160 14.51 1.81 13.85
N ARG A 161 13.60 1.33 14.70
CA ARG A 161 13.98 0.48 15.83
C ARG A 161 14.30 -0.91 15.30
N SER A 162 15.47 -1.42 15.69
CA SER A 162 15.97 -2.72 15.25
C SER A 162 15.60 -3.80 16.26
N THR A 163 15.11 -4.91 15.75
CA THR A 163 14.74 -6.09 16.52
C THR A 163 15.33 -7.34 15.86
N PRO A 164 15.97 -8.25 16.63
CA PRO A 164 16.44 -9.53 16.11
C PRO A 164 15.29 -10.39 15.57
N GLY A 165 15.54 -11.14 14.51
CA GLY A 165 14.53 -11.96 13.83
C GLY A 165 13.93 -13.06 14.70
N GLU A 166 14.63 -13.51 15.74
CA GLU A 166 14.17 -14.50 16.71
C GLU A 166 13.04 -13.97 17.60
N GLN A 167 12.90 -12.64 17.70
CA GLN A 167 11.82 -11.98 18.46
C GLN A 167 10.62 -11.62 17.59
N LEU A 168 10.64 -11.98 16.30
CA LEU A 168 9.57 -11.63 15.37
C LEU A 168 8.24 -12.28 15.77
N GLY A 169 7.26 -11.45 16.13
CA GLY A 169 5.87 -11.83 16.30
C GLY A 169 5.04 -11.66 15.03
N VAL A 170 3.87 -12.30 15.00
CA VAL A 170 2.91 -12.18 13.88
C VAL A 170 2.45 -10.73 13.69
N GLU A 171 2.30 -9.99 14.78
CA GLU A 171 1.84 -8.59 14.77
C GLU A 171 2.92 -7.60 14.31
N ASP A 172 4.19 -8.01 14.24
CA ASP A 172 5.28 -7.10 13.86
C ASP A 172 5.37 -6.90 12.34
N ILE A 173 4.86 -7.84 11.55
CA ILE A 173 5.10 -7.93 10.10
C ILE A 173 4.63 -6.68 9.35
N ASP A 174 3.49 -6.09 9.73
CA ASP A 174 2.93 -4.89 9.09
C ASP A 174 3.68 -3.60 9.48
N THR A 175 4.54 -3.67 10.49
CA THR A 175 5.37 -2.58 10.99
C THR A 175 6.76 -2.54 10.35
N ILE A 176 7.20 -3.64 9.73
CA ILE A 176 8.53 -3.77 9.12
C ILE A 176 8.69 -2.75 7.99
N LYS A 177 9.71 -1.90 8.14
CA LYS A 177 10.19 -0.97 7.12
C LYS A 177 11.39 -1.51 6.36
N ALA A 178 12.27 -2.24 7.04
CA ALA A 178 13.41 -2.87 6.41
C ALA A 178 13.82 -4.17 7.09
N ILE A 179 14.53 -5.03 6.36
CA ILE A 179 15.09 -6.29 6.84
C ILE A 179 16.58 -6.28 6.54
N ARG A 180 17.41 -6.68 7.50
CA ARG A 180 18.87 -6.71 7.38
C ARG A 180 19.37 -8.13 7.64
N TRP A 181 20.28 -8.61 6.81
CA TRP A 181 20.87 -9.94 6.96
C TRP A 181 22.26 -10.01 6.33
N SER A 182 23.01 -11.07 6.63
CA SER A 182 24.22 -11.45 5.89
C SER A 182 23.86 -12.52 4.88
N ASN A 183 24.20 -12.33 3.60
CA ASN A 183 24.03 -13.39 2.63
C ASN A 183 25.07 -14.51 2.85
N LYS A 184 24.98 -15.60 2.06
CA LYS A 184 25.89 -16.77 2.16
C LYS A 184 27.38 -16.43 1.94
N ASN A 185 27.68 -15.28 1.35
CA ASN A 185 29.04 -14.79 1.12
C ASN A 185 29.50 -13.81 2.22
N ASN A 186 28.78 -13.74 3.36
CA ASN A 186 29.02 -12.81 4.47
C ASN A 186 28.93 -11.32 4.08
N GLN A 187 28.21 -11.00 3.01
CA GLN A 187 27.98 -9.63 2.60
C GLN A 187 26.67 -9.12 3.24
N GLN A 188 26.73 -7.94 3.86
CA GLN A 188 25.57 -7.36 4.54
C GLN A 188 24.56 -6.83 3.53
N ARG A 189 23.28 -7.08 3.79
CA ARG A 189 22.15 -6.72 2.95
C ARG A 189 21.12 -5.97 3.76
N ILE A 190 20.47 -5.01 3.11
CA ILE A 190 19.28 -4.35 3.64
C ILE A 190 18.24 -4.25 2.52
N LEU A 191 17.06 -4.80 2.79
CA LEU A 191 15.87 -4.62 1.96
C LEU A 191 14.97 -3.60 2.63
N ILE A 192 14.62 -2.52 1.92
CA ILE A 192 13.82 -1.40 2.42
C ILE A 192 12.54 -1.33 1.58
N PHE A 193 11.39 -1.27 2.23
CA PHE A 193 10.10 -1.09 1.57
C PHE A 193 9.75 0.38 1.41
N ASP A 194 8.97 0.74 0.40
CA ASP A 194 8.29 2.03 0.22
C ASP A 194 9.20 3.26 0.46
N THR A 195 10.38 3.31 -0.18
CA THR A 195 11.38 4.36 0.08
C THR A 195 11.64 5.24 -1.13
N ASN A 196 11.97 6.52 -0.88
CA ASN A 196 12.44 7.39 -1.95
C ASN A 196 13.83 6.93 -2.40
N VAL A 197 13.99 6.77 -3.71
CA VAL A 197 15.26 6.45 -4.35
C VAL A 197 15.77 7.73 -5.02
N PRO A 198 16.77 8.44 -4.45
CA PRO A 198 17.22 9.73 -4.96
C PRO A 198 17.64 9.73 -6.44
N PRO A 199 18.37 8.70 -6.96
CA PRO A 199 18.68 8.63 -8.38
C PRO A 199 17.44 8.62 -9.30
N VAL A 200 16.33 8.04 -8.83
CA VAL A 200 15.07 7.92 -9.59
C VAL A 200 14.11 9.09 -9.30
N LYS A 201 14.33 9.81 -8.19
CA LYS A 201 13.50 10.92 -7.69
C LYS A 201 12.04 10.53 -7.44
N LYS A 202 11.81 9.25 -7.12
CA LYS A 202 10.48 8.67 -6.83
C LYS A 202 10.57 7.66 -5.70
N ASN A 203 9.41 7.39 -5.11
CA ASN A 203 9.25 6.27 -4.19
C ASN A 203 9.25 4.97 -5.00
N ILE A 204 9.87 3.93 -4.45
CA ILE A 204 9.94 2.58 -5.01
C ILE A 204 9.54 1.60 -3.91
N ASP A 205 8.73 0.60 -4.27
CA ASP A 205 8.10 -0.32 -3.32
C ASP A 205 9.12 -1.25 -2.65
N ILE A 206 10.12 -1.74 -3.40
CA ILE A 206 11.14 -2.69 -2.93
C ILE A 206 12.53 -2.19 -3.31
N VAL A 207 13.43 -2.03 -2.35
CA VAL A 207 14.82 -1.59 -2.59
C VAL A 207 15.80 -2.48 -1.82
N LEU A 208 16.67 -3.20 -2.52
CA LEU A 208 17.73 -4.02 -1.95
C LEU A 208 19.09 -3.35 -2.15
N LEU A 209 19.84 -3.23 -1.06
CA LEU A 209 21.16 -2.59 -1.04
C LEU A 209 22.21 -3.50 -0.37
N ASN A 210 23.46 -3.34 -0.79
CA ASN A 210 24.61 -3.66 0.06
C ASN A 210 24.54 -2.76 1.29
N ASP A 211 24.40 -3.35 2.47
CA ASP A 211 24.25 -2.59 3.70
C ASP A 211 25.62 -2.13 4.21
N ALA A 212 25.91 -0.85 4.00
CA ALA A 212 27.13 -0.21 4.49
C ALA A 212 26.96 0.41 5.89
N ILE A 213 25.82 0.22 6.55
CA ILE A 213 25.55 0.78 7.87
C ILE A 213 26.12 -0.15 8.94
N VAL A 214 27.07 0.35 9.71
CA VAL A 214 27.81 -0.46 10.72
C VAL A 214 27.03 -0.62 12.04
N THR A 215 26.08 0.25 12.33
CA THR A 215 25.30 0.22 13.59
C THR A 215 24.03 -0.62 13.45
N ASP A 216 23.63 -1.31 14.51
CA ASP A 216 22.34 -2.02 14.60
C ASP A 216 21.15 -1.09 14.84
N ALA A 217 21.38 0.18 15.24
CA ALA A 217 20.34 1.18 15.46
C ALA A 217 20.48 2.36 14.47
N PRO A 218 20.17 2.15 13.18
CA PRO A 218 20.31 3.20 12.17
C PRO A 218 19.36 4.37 12.42
N LYS A 219 19.85 5.57 12.12
CA LYS A 219 19.03 6.78 12.04
C LYS A 219 18.59 7.04 10.61
N ILE A 220 17.63 7.93 10.44
CA ILE A 220 17.12 8.34 9.12
C ILE A 220 18.26 8.88 8.23
N GLN A 221 19.23 9.59 8.81
CA GLN A 221 20.38 10.12 8.07
C GLN A 221 21.26 9.01 7.49
N ASP A 222 21.40 7.88 8.20
CA ASP A 222 22.22 6.75 7.74
C ASP A 222 21.59 6.11 6.50
N LEU A 223 20.27 5.87 6.53
CA LEU A 223 19.53 5.36 5.37
C LEU A 223 19.58 6.33 4.18
N LYS A 224 19.46 7.65 4.43
CA LYS A 224 19.55 8.65 3.36
C LYS A 224 20.90 8.59 2.66
N LYS A 225 22.00 8.57 3.43
CA LYS A 225 23.36 8.48 2.89
C LYS A 225 23.56 7.20 2.09
N LEU A 226 23.03 6.07 2.58
CA LEU A 226 23.07 4.80 1.86
C LEU A 226 22.32 4.89 0.52
N LEU A 227 21.12 5.47 0.51
CA LEU A 227 20.28 5.63 -0.68
C LEU A 227 20.83 6.64 -1.69
N GLU A 228 21.65 7.61 -1.29
CA GLU A 228 22.30 8.56 -2.20
C GLU A 228 23.40 7.92 -3.05
N THR A 229 23.96 6.78 -2.60
CA THR A 229 25.13 6.17 -3.23
C THR A 229 24.74 5.01 -4.14
N THR A 230 24.82 5.23 -5.46
CA THR A 230 24.35 4.27 -6.48
C THR A 230 25.05 2.90 -6.45
N VAL A 231 26.31 2.83 -6.01
CA VAL A 231 27.08 1.57 -5.95
C VAL A 231 26.52 0.55 -4.95
N HIS A 232 25.70 0.99 -3.99
CA HIS A 232 25.10 0.08 -3.02
C HIS A 232 23.86 -0.62 -3.55
N TYR A 233 23.25 -0.16 -4.64
CA TYR A 233 22.01 -0.75 -5.15
C TYR A 233 22.26 -2.12 -5.79
N LEU A 234 21.47 -3.11 -5.35
CA LEU A 234 21.55 -4.49 -5.83
C LEU A 234 20.31 -4.88 -6.64
N ALA A 235 19.13 -4.47 -6.20
CA ALA A 235 17.88 -4.65 -6.94
C ALA A 235 16.84 -3.63 -6.49
N ILE A 236 15.89 -3.31 -7.37
CA ILE A 236 14.72 -2.53 -7.02
C ILE A 236 13.48 -3.07 -7.73
N GLY A 237 12.30 -2.83 -7.18
CA GLY A 237 11.08 -3.35 -7.76
C GLY A 237 9.80 -2.66 -7.32
N GLU A 238 8.77 -3.00 -8.08
CA GLU A 238 7.39 -2.57 -7.85
C GLU A 238 6.54 -3.75 -7.38
N LEU A 239 5.62 -3.49 -6.46
CA LEU A 239 4.68 -4.44 -5.89
C LEU A 239 3.25 -3.94 -6.05
N LYS A 240 2.39 -4.72 -6.72
CA LYS A 240 0.98 -4.39 -6.92
C LYS A 240 0.09 -5.47 -6.29
N GLY A 241 -0.56 -5.11 -5.19
CA GLY A 241 -1.40 -6.03 -4.39
C GLY A 241 -2.86 -6.17 -4.83
N GLY A 242 -3.33 -5.32 -5.76
CA GLY A 242 -4.73 -5.33 -6.22
C GLY A 242 -5.08 -6.63 -6.91
N ILE A 243 -6.21 -7.24 -6.54
CA ILE A 243 -6.72 -8.49 -7.15
C ILE A 243 -7.72 -8.22 -8.29
N ASP A 244 -8.20 -6.99 -8.43
CA ASP A 244 -9.18 -6.60 -9.45
C ASP A 244 -8.53 -6.59 -10.84
N PRO A 245 -8.98 -7.45 -11.79
CA PRO A 245 -8.42 -7.49 -13.14
C PRO A 245 -8.65 -6.18 -13.92
N ALA A 246 -9.69 -5.40 -13.60
CA ALA A 246 -10.00 -4.17 -14.32
C ALA A 246 -8.91 -3.10 -14.13
N GLY A 247 -8.23 -3.10 -12.97
CA GLY A 247 -7.12 -2.19 -12.68
C GLY A 247 -5.74 -2.74 -13.03
N ALA A 248 -5.63 -4.02 -13.41
CA ALA A 248 -4.34 -4.71 -13.56
C ALA A 248 -3.42 -4.03 -14.59
N ASP A 249 -3.95 -3.76 -15.78
CA ASP A 249 -3.21 -3.13 -16.88
C ASP A 249 -2.78 -1.68 -16.55
N GLU A 250 -3.65 -0.91 -15.88
CA GLU A 250 -3.32 0.46 -15.44
C GLU A 250 -2.20 0.45 -14.38
N HIS A 251 -2.29 -0.45 -13.41
CA HIS A 251 -1.27 -0.63 -12.38
C HIS A 251 0.05 -1.10 -12.96
N TRP A 252 0.02 -1.98 -13.96
CA TRP A 252 1.22 -2.39 -14.70
C TRP A 252 1.84 -1.24 -15.48
N LYS A 253 1.08 -0.47 -16.27
CA LYS A 253 1.62 0.69 -17.01
C LYS A 253 2.30 1.70 -16.09
N THR A 254 1.71 1.91 -14.92
CA THR A 254 2.29 2.78 -13.89
C THR A 254 3.59 2.21 -13.33
N ALA A 255 3.61 0.92 -12.98
CA ALA A 255 4.80 0.22 -12.50
C ALA A 255 5.92 0.20 -13.56
N ASN A 256 5.59 -0.18 -14.80
CA ASN A 256 6.51 -0.22 -15.92
C ASN A 256 7.13 1.16 -16.19
N SER A 257 6.35 2.24 -16.08
CA SER A 257 6.88 3.61 -16.18
C SER A 257 7.84 3.95 -15.03
N ALA A 258 7.58 3.47 -13.81
CA ALA A 258 8.49 3.64 -12.68
C ALA A 258 9.79 2.85 -12.87
N LEU A 259 9.70 1.59 -13.29
CA LEU A 259 10.85 0.73 -13.62
C LEU A 259 11.66 1.30 -14.78
N GLY A 260 11.01 1.87 -15.81
CA GLY A 260 11.67 2.56 -16.92
C GLY A 260 12.50 3.76 -16.46
N ARG A 261 11.96 4.59 -15.56
CA ARG A 261 12.74 5.69 -14.94
C ARG A 261 13.94 5.15 -14.18
N ALA A 262 13.77 4.03 -13.48
CA ALA A 262 14.84 3.42 -12.72
C ALA A 262 15.93 2.82 -13.62
N ARG A 263 15.53 2.17 -14.71
CA ARG A 263 16.45 1.69 -15.75
C ARG A 263 17.30 2.83 -16.30
N THR A 264 16.69 3.98 -16.62
CA THR A 264 17.42 5.17 -17.07
C THR A 264 18.37 5.71 -16.00
N ALA A 265 17.91 5.85 -14.75
CA ALA A 265 18.72 6.38 -13.66
C ALA A 265 19.97 5.53 -13.34
N PHE A 266 19.89 4.22 -13.54
CA PHE A 266 20.99 3.27 -13.31
C PHE A 266 21.66 2.77 -14.60
N ALA A 267 21.44 3.45 -15.73
CA ALA A 267 22.02 3.13 -17.04
C ALA A 267 21.84 1.64 -17.45
N GLY A 268 20.70 1.05 -17.09
CA GLY A 268 20.34 -0.34 -17.41
C GLY A 268 21.09 -1.42 -16.64
N LYS A 269 21.94 -1.07 -15.65
CA LYS A 269 22.80 -2.03 -14.95
C LYS A 269 22.19 -2.64 -13.70
N LEU A 270 21.13 -2.03 -13.16
CA LEU A 270 20.52 -2.47 -11.90
C LEU A 270 19.43 -3.51 -12.16
N PRO A 271 19.49 -4.69 -11.53
CA PRO A 271 18.39 -5.65 -11.53
C PRO A 271 17.05 -5.02 -11.12
N LEU A 272 16.06 -5.18 -12.00
CA LEU A 272 14.69 -4.72 -11.77
C LEU A 272 13.76 -5.91 -11.55
N LEU A 273 12.75 -5.76 -10.69
CA LEU A 273 11.75 -6.80 -10.47
C LEU A 273 10.32 -6.24 -10.42
N PHE A 274 9.36 -7.11 -10.73
CA PHE A 274 7.93 -6.81 -10.61
C PHE A 274 7.16 -7.94 -9.94
N VAL A 275 6.31 -7.59 -8.99
CA VAL A 275 5.40 -8.54 -8.32
C VAL A 275 3.98 -8.02 -8.42
N GLY A 276 3.06 -8.82 -8.96
CA GLY A 276 1.66 -8.44 -9.16
C GLY A 276 0.68 -9.50 -8.67
N ALA A 277 -0.42 -9.09 -8.03
CA ALA A 277 -1.50 -10.00 -7.61
C ALA A 277 -2.57 -10.22 -8.69
N ALA A 278 -2.88 -9.17 -9.46
CA ALA A 278 -3.67 -9.25 -10.68
C ALA A 278 -2.77 -9.05 -11.90
N ILE A 279 -2.59 -10.11 -12.67
CA ILE A 279 -1.84 -10.12 -13.91
C ILE A 279 -2.73 -10.72 -14.99
N GLU A 280 -3.13 -9.89 -15.96
CA GLU A 280 -3.93 -10.30 -17.12
C GLU A 280 -3.04 -10.67 -18.32
N GLN A 281 -3.62 -11.36 -19.30
CA GLN A 281 -2.88 -11.97 -20.40
C GLN A 281 -2.00 -11.01 -21.21
N ALA A 282 -2.50 -9.80 -21.52
CA ALA A 282 -1.76 -8.81 -22.30
C ALA A 282 -0.50 -8.32 -21.56
N MET A 283 -0.66 -7.86 -20.31
CA MET A 283 0.45 -7.43 -19.48
C MET A 283 1.40 -8.58 -19.12
N ALA A 284 0.90 -9.81 -18.98
CA ALA A 284 1.76 -10.98 -18.78
C ALA A 284 2.71 -11.19 -19.97
N GLY A 285 2.22 -10.96 -21.20
CA GLY A 285 3.05 -10.96 -22.41
C GLY A 285 4.17 -9.92 -22.36
N GLU A 286 3.85 -8.70 -21.93
CA GLU A 286 4.85 -7.62 -21.79
C GLU A 286 5.87 -7.92 -20.68
N ILE A 287 5.42 -8.33 -19.50
CA ILE A 287 6.28 -8.68 -18.36
C ILE A 287 7.23 -9.81 -18.75
N PHE A 288 6.71 -10.87 -19.37
CA PHE A 288 7.52 -12.01 -19.80
C PHE A 288 8.52 -11.62 -20.89
N SER A 289 8.14 -10.75 -21.84
CA SER A 289 9.06 -10.24 -22.85
C SER A 289 10.21 -9.45 -22.23
N GLN A 290 9.91 -8.56 -21.27
CA GLN A 290 10.95 -7.82 -20.54
C GLN A 290 11.85 -8.75 -19.71
N TYR A 291 11.28 -9.81 -19.12
CA TYR A 291 12.03 -10.81 -18.39
C TYR A 291 12.98 -11.60 -19.30
N GLN A 292 12.51 -12.04 -20.48
CA GLN A 292 13.36 -12.72 -21.47
C GLN A 292 14.46 -11.82 -22.04
N ALA A 293 14.17 -10.53 -22.23
CA ALA A 293 15.15 -9.54 -22.69
C ALA A 293 16.16 -9.13 -21.61
N GLY A 294 16.00 -9.56 -20.35
CA GLY A 294 16.82 -9.13 -19.22
C GLY A 294 16.55 -7.70 -18.74
N GLU A 295 15.50 -7.05 -19.26
CA GLU A 295 15.03 -5.74 -18.81
C GLU A 295 14.38 -5.78 -17.43
N LEU A 296 13.77 -6.92 -17.10
CA LEU A 296 13.42 -7.34 -15.74
C LEU A 296 14.31 -8.53 -15.37
N ALA A 297 15.01 -8.41 -14.25
CA ALA A 297 15.83 -9.50 -13.74
C ALA A 297 14.99 -10.61 -13.08
N ASN A 298 13.80 -10.26 -12.57
CA ASN A 298 12.88 -11.24 -11.99
C ASN A 298 11.43 -10.72 -12.02
N CYS A 299 10.46 -11.63 -11.94
CA CYS A 299 9.06 -11.30 -11.74
C CYS A 299 8.33 -12.44 -11.03
N ALA A 300 7.16 -12.15 -10.46
CA ALA A 300 6.29 -13.17 -9.86
C ALA A 300 4.82 -12.73 -9.83
N ASN A 301 3.92 -13.68 -9.94
CA ASN A 301 2.55 -13.51 -9.51
C ASN A 301 2.48 -13.70 -7.98
N LEU A 302 2.03 -12.67 -7.25
CA LEU A 302 1.91 -12.68 -5.79
C LEU A 302 0.98 -13.80 -5.27
N THR A 303 0.07 -14.30 -6.12
CA THR A 303 -0.86 -15.38 -5.81
C THR A 303 -0.29 -16.77 -6.05
N SER A 304 0.90 -16.87 -6.67
CA SER A 304 1.64 -18.13 -6.84
C SER A 304 2.75 -18.22 -5.80
N ASP A 305 2.59 -19.14 -4.85
CA ASP A 305 3.55 -19.30 -3.75
C ASP A 305 4.91 -19.79 -4.25
N ASP A 306 4.95 -20.66 -5.27
CA ASP A 306 6.19 -21.14 -5.88
C ASP A 306 6.99 -20.01 -6.55
N GLN A 307 6.31 -19.16 -7.34
CA GLN A 307 6.96 -18.02 -7.98
C GLN A 307 7.47 -17.02 -6.95
N LEU A 308 6.69 -16.76 -5.89
CA LEU A 308 7.07 -15.84 -4.83
C LEU A 308 8.25 -16.39 -4.02
N ALA A 309 8.27 -17.68 -3.71
CA ALA A 309 9.36 -18.36 -3.03
C ALA A 309 10.66 -18.24 -3.84
N ALA A 310 10.64 -18.55 -5.13
CA ALA A 310 11.81 -18.46 -6.00
C ALA A 310 12.34 -17.01 -6.14
N LEU A 311 11.44 -16.02 -6.23
CA LEU A 311 11.83 -14.60 -6.26
C LEU A 311 12.46 -14.16 -4.93
N CYS A 312 11.88 -14.56 -3.79
CA CYS A 312 12.39 -14.20 -2.48
C CYS A 312 13.73 -14.88 -2.18
N GLU A 313 13.91 -16.14 -2.59
CA GLU A 313 15.19 -16.83 -2.51
C GLU A 313 16.26 -16.08 -3.31
N TRP A 314 15.93 -15.63 -4.52
CA TRP A 314 16.84 -14.82 -5.33
C TRP A 314 17.22 -13.51 -4.62
N LEU A 315 16.26 -12.80 -4.02
CA LEU A 315 16.52 -11.58 -3.25
C LEU A 315 17.45 -11.82 -2.05
N VAL A 316 17.22 -12.89 -1.29
CA VAL A 316 18.02 -13.23 -0.11
C VAL A 316 19.46 -13.61 -0.47
N ARG A 317 19.67 -14.19 -1.65
CA ARG A 317 20.98 -14.64 -2.14
C ARG A 317 21.82 -13.55 -2.78
N LEU A 318 21.21 -12.50 -3.34
CA LEU A 318 21.93 -11.34 -3.89
C LEU A 318 22.90 -10.78 -2.87
#